data_AF-A0A7J0A7K8-F1
#
_entry.id   AF-A0A7J0A7K8-F1
#
_cell.length_a   1.000
_cell.length_b   1.000
_cell.length_c   1.000
_cell.angle_alpha   90.00
_cell.angle_beta   90.00
_cell.angle_gamma   90.00
#
_symmetry.space_group_name_H-M   'P 1'
#
loop_
_entity.id
_entity.type
_entity.pdbx_description
1 polymer ?
#
loop_
_entity_poly.entity_id
_entity_poly.type
_entity_poly.pdbx_seq_one_letter_code
_entity_poly.pdbx_strand_id
1 'polypeptide(L)' 'MNVITEEVNYSTIEEKDSGPSCSLAEALERQDLYINSILAQVGCDILWRMFKEGRTLYRGAYINLNTLRVNPIPV' A
#
# COMPACT_ATOMS: atom_id res chain seq x y z
N MET A 1 18.44 -31.46 11.80
CA MET A 1 18.02 -30.04 11.73
C MET A 1 16.50 -30.09 11.79
N ASN A 2 15.90 -29.80 12.94
CA ASN A 2 14.44 -29.89 13.06
C ASN A 2 13.82 -28.80 12.17
N VAL A 3 12.77 -29.17 11.45
CA VAL A 3 11.98 -28.22 10.68
C VAL A 3 10.99 -27.55 11.62
N ILE A 4 10.79 -26.25 11.41
CA ILE A 4 10.07 -25.34 12.31
C ILE A 4 8.63 -25.81 12.65
N THR A 5 8.05 -26.62 11.75
CA THR A 5 6.73 -27.24 11.88
C THR A 5 6.63 -28.36 12.93
N GLU A 6 7.76 -28.90 13.40
CA GLU A 6 7.80 -29.89 14.48
C GLU A 6 7.82 -29.23 15.87
N GLU A 7 8.22 -27.95 15.95
CA GLU A 7 8.36 -27.19 17.20
C GLU A 7 7.16 -26.27 17.46
N VAL A 8 6.38 -25.90 16.44
CA VAL A 8 5.24 -24.97 16.57
C VAL A 8 4.00 -25.52 15.86
N ASN A 9 2.90 -25.65 16.59
CA ASN A 9 1.62 -26.07 16.03
C ASN A 9 0.90 -24.89 15.38
N TYR A 10 0.82 -24.91 14.05
CA TYR A 10 0.21 -23.84 13.24
C TYR A 10 -1.31 -23.69 13.44
N SER A 11 -2.01 -24.68 13.98
CA SER A 11 -3.46 -24.58 14.25
C SER A 11 -3.81 -23.64 15.41
N THR A 12 -2.82 -23.26 16.21
CA THR A 12 -2.94 -22.30 17.32
C THR A 12 -2.49 -20.87 16.96
N ILE A 13 -2.03 -20.63 15.73
CA ILE A 13 -1.56 -19.32 15.29
C ILE A 13 -2.75 -18.52 14.76
N GLU A 14 -3.07 -17.41 15.41
CA GLU A 14 -4.08 -16.48 14.89
C GLU A 14 -3.49 -15.74 13.67
N GLU A 15 -4.22 -15.74 12.55
CA GLU A 15 -3.73 -15.20 11.27
C GLU A 15 -3.31 -13.71 11.36
N LYS A 16 -3.92 -12.99 12.30
CA LYS A 16 -3.65 -11.58 12.66
C LYS A 16 -2.27 -11.35 13.30
N ASP A 17 -1.66 -12.38 13.89
CA ASP A 17 -0.33 -12.34 14.51
C ASP A 17 0.75 -12.94 13.60
N SER A 18 0.35 -13.40 12.41
CA SER A 18 1.29 -13.82 11.36
C SER A 18 1.93 -12.56 10.77
N GLY A 19 3.19 -12.33 11.10
CA GLY A 19 4.01 -11.24 10.55
C GLY A 19 4.07 -11.22 9.00
N PRO A 20 4.86 -10.32 8.40
CA PRO A 20 4.80 -10.05 6.95
C PRO A 20 4.97 -11.34 6.13
N SER A 21 4.02 -11.57 5.21
CA SER A 21 3.94 -12.80 4.42
C SER A 21 5.18 -12.95 3.53
N CYS A 22 5.86 -14.10 3.64
CA CYS A 22 7.10 -14.41 2.92
C CYS A 22 6.88 -14.71 1.41
N SER A 23 5.66 -14.55 0.88
CA SER A 23 5.35 -14.66 -0.55
C SER A 23 4.79 -13.33 -1.09
N LEU A 24 5.25 -12.94 -2.29
CA LEU A 24 4.84 -11.71 -2.96
C LEU A 24 3.34 -11.72 -3.31
N ALA A 25 2.80 -12.86 -3.70
CA ALA A 25 1.39 -13.02 -4.08
C ALA A 25 0.46 -12.83 -2.88
N GLU A 26 0.80 -13.40 -1.73
CA GLU A 26 0.01 -13.30 -0.49
C GLU A 26 0.10 -11.92 0.15
N ALA A 27 1.26 -11.24 0.00
CA ALA A 27 1.40 -9.84 0.38
C ALA A 27 0.54 -8.90 -0.48
N LEU A 28 0.41 -9.21 -1.79
CA LEU A 28 -0.47 -8.47 -2.71
C LEU A 28 -1.96 -8.72 -2.44
N GLU A 29 -2.31 -9.90 -1.96
CA GLU A 29 -3.68 -10.28 -1.62
C GLU A 29 -4.14 -9.66 -0.29
N ARG A 30 -3.21 -9.45 0.66
CA ARG A 30 -3.45 -8.79 1.95
C ARG A 30 -3.37 -7.25 1.91
N GLN A 31 -2.78 -6.67 0.87
CA GLN A 31 -2.82 -5.23 0.65
C GLN A 31 -4.11 -4.87 -0.09
N ASP A 32 -4.99 -4.10 0.55
CA ASP A 32 -6.16 -3.50 -0.11
C ASP A 32 -5.71 -2.76 -1.39
N LEU A 33 -5.96 -3.39 -2.54
CA LEU A 33 -5.94 -2.85 -3.90
C LEU A 33 -4.81 -1.84 -4.22
N TYR A 34 -3.65 -2.35 -4.65
CA TYR A 34 -2.61 -1.66 -5.45
C TYR A 34 -2.20 -0.24 -5.01
N ILE A 35 -1.72 -0.01 -3.78
CA ILE A 35 -0.87 1.17 -3.51
C ILE A 35 0.53 0.90 -4.09
N ASN A 36 0.73 1.26 -5.35
CA ASN A 36 2.08 1.30 -5.94
C ASN A 36 2.82 2.58 -5.52
N SER A 37 4.14 2.59 -5.70
CA SER A 37 4.99 3.74 -5.34
C SER A 37 4.56 5.05 -6.01
N ILE A 38 3.97 4.99 -7.21
CA ILE A 38 3.46 6.17 -7.92
C ILE A 38 2.28 6.78 -7.15
N LEU A 39 1.33 5.97 -6.69
CA LEU A 39 0.19 6.45 -5.89
C LEU A 39 0.66 7.08 -4.57
N ALA A 40 1.62 6.43 -3.89
CA ALA A 40 2.19 6.98 -2.66
C ALA A 40 2.90 8.32 -2.90
N GLN A 41 3.70 8.43 -3.97
CA GLN A 41 4.40 9.67 -4.33
C GLN A 41 3.44 10.80 -4.67
N VAL A 42 2.38 10.52 -5.44
CA VAL A 42 1.35 11.51 -5.79
C VAL A 42 0.58 11.98 -4.55
N GLY A 43 0.24 11.07 -3.63
CA GLY A 43 -0.35 11.42 -2.35
C GLY A 43 0.57 12.29 -1.50
N CYS A 44 1.86 11.93 -1.41
CA CYS A 44 2.86 12.71 -0.70
C CYS A 44 3.04 14.12 -1.27
N ASP A 45 3.01 14.31 -2.59
CA ASP A 45 3.10 15.64 -3.21
C ASP A 45 1.90 16.52 -2.82
N ILE A 46 0.68 15.97 -2.84
CA ILE A 46 -0.53 16.69 -2.43
C ILE A 46 -0.43 17.11 -0.96
N LEU A 47 -0.01 16.19 -0.07
CA LEU A 47 0.17 16.48 1.34
C LEU A 47 1.27 17.51 1.59
N TRP A 48 2.40 17.39 0.90
CA TRP A 48 3.50 18.33 0.99
C TRP A 48 3.08 19.75 0.61
N ARG A 49 2.33 19.89 -0.49
CA ARG A 49 1.80 21.19 -0.93
C ARG A 49 0.80 21.77 0.07
N MET A 50 -0.05 20.92 0.66
CA MET A 50 -0.95 21.32 1.74
C MET A 50 -0.17 21.87 2.94
N PHE A 51 0.87 21.17 3.41
CA PHE A 51 1.67 21.64 4.54
C PHE A 51 2.45 22.91 4.24
N LYS A 52 2.99 23.03 3.01
CA LYS A 52 3.80 24.18 2.59
C LYS A 52 2.98 25.43 2.35
N GLU A 53 1.80 25.31 1.74
CA GLU A 53 0.99 26.45 1.30
C GLU A 53 -0.19 26.74 2.25
N GLY A 54 -0.49 25.84 3.20
CA GLY A 54 -1.66 25.95 4.09
C GLY A 54 -3.00 25.74 3.37
N ARG A 55 -2.96 25.32 2.11
CA ARG A 55 -4.12 25.05 1.25
C ARG A 55 -3.78 23.94 0.26
N THR A 56 -4.80 23.25 -0.24
CA THR A 56 -4.63 22.34 -1.37
C THR A 56 -5.44 22.84 -2.56
N LEU A 57 -4.82 22.83 -3.74
CA LEU A 57 -5.51 23.11 -5.01
C LEU A 57 -6.20 21.86 -5.57
N TYR A 58 -5.76 20.68 -5.11
CA TYR A 58 -6.22 19.39 -5.62
C TYR A 58 -6.48 18.44 -4.44
N ARG A 59 -7.65 17.79 -4.43
CA ARG A 59 -7.98 16.80 -3.39
C ARG A 59 -7.48 15.39 -3.69
N GLY A 60 -6.96 15.16 -4.89
CA GLY A 60 -6.50 13.84 -5.34
C GLY A 60 -6.00 13.87 -6.78
N ALA A 61 -5.68 12.70 -7.30
CA ALA A 61 -5.35 12.51 -8.72
C ALA A 61 -5.83 11.14 -9.21
N TYR A 62 -6.31 11.09 -10.44
CA TYR A 62 -6.63 9.86 -11.15
C TYR A 62 -5.42 9.41 -11.98
N ILE A 63 -4.96 8.18 -11.76
CA ILE A 63 -3.81 7.60 -12.45
C ILE A 63 -4.30 6.49 -13.39
N ASN A 64 -4.19 6.71 -14.69
CA ASN A 64 -4.52 5.72 -15.70
C ASN A 64 -3.27 4.90 -16.05
N LEU A 65 -3.19 3.65 -15.59
CA LEU A 65 -2.02 2.79 -15.80
C LEU A 65 -1.85 2.33 -17.26
N ASN A 66 -2.92 2.30 -18.05
CA ASN A 66 -2.86 1.89 -19.47
C ASN A 66 -2.26 2.98 -20.36
N THR A 67 -2.52 4.25 -20.03
CA THR A 67 -2.06 5.42 -20.81
C THR A 67 -0.97 6.20 -20.10
N LEU A 68 -0.62 5.82 -18.86
CA LEU A 68 0.32 6.49 -17.96
C LEU A 68 -0.01 7.97 -17.72
N ARG A 69 -1.30 8.34 -17.83
CA ARG A 69 -1.77 9.72 -17.59
C ARG A 69 -2.19 9.92 -16.14
N VAL A 70 -1.73 11.03 -15.57
CA VAL A 70 -2.15 11.51 -14.24
C VAL A 70 -3.02 12.75 -14.44
N ASN A 71 -4.26 12.70 -13.96
CA ASN A 71 -5.20 13.80 -14.05
C ASN A 71 -5.53 14.29 -12.62
N PRO A 72 -5.26 15.56 -12.27
CA PRO A 72 -5.56 16.07 -10.94
C PRO A 72 -7.06 16.21 -10.73
N ILE A 73 -7.49 16.06 -9.48
CA ILE A 73 -8.88 16.28 -9.05
C ILE A 73 -8.90 17.60 -8.27
N PRO A 74 -9.43 18.70 -8.84
CA PRO A 74 -9.49 19.98 -8.14
C PRO A 74 -10.38 19.89 -6.89
N VAL A 75 -10.11 20.77 -5.92
CA VAL A 75 -10.97 20.97 -4.74
C VAL A 75 -12.32 21.50 -5.18
#